data_AF-W0V0Q6-F1
#
_entry.id   AF-W0V0Q6-F1
#
_cell.length_a   1.000
_cell.length_b   1.000
_cell.length_c   1.000
_cell.angle_alpha   90.00
_cell.angle_beta   90.00
_cell.angle_gamma   90.00
#
_symmetry.space_group_name_H-M   'P 1'
#
loop_
_entity.id
_entity.type
_entity.pdbx_description
1 polymer ?
#
loop_
_entity_poly.entity_id
_entity_poly.type
_entity_poly.pdbx_seq_one_letter_code
_entity_poly.pdbx_strand_id
1 'polypeptide(L)'
;MYDASIPVLIRGLGIMSHYLDKVAAYAAEKNIPQSVLLQSRLAPDMLPLAGQVQRASDNAKGGAARLAAIAGPNFQDTETTLEELQESAQPRCGGAARPRRIIDRSA
;
A
#
# COMPACT_ATOMS: atom_id res chain seq x y z
N MET A 1 -0.49 6.61 -20.63
CA MET A 1 -0.23 5.61 -19.55
C MET A 1 -0.86 5.96 -18.18
N TYR A 2 -0.97 7.24 -17.81
CA TYR A 2 -1.43 7.67 -16.49
C TYR A 2 -2.84 7.16 -16.14
N ASP A 3 -3.80 7.37 -17.04
CA ASP A 3 -5.23 7.06 -16.82
C ASP A 3 -5.50 5.55 -16.68
N ALA A 4 -4.62 4.70 -17.22
CA ALA A 4 -4.73 3.25 -17.14
C ALA A 4 -4.12 2.65 -15.86
N SER A 5 -3.20 3.36 -15.20
CA SER A 5 -2.41 2.79 -14.09
C SER A 5 -2.67 3.48 -12.76
N ILE A 6 -2.55 4.81 -12.69
CA ILE A 6 -2.56 5.54 -11.41
C ILE A 6 -3.94 5.49 -10.70
N PRO A 7 -5.08 5.73 -11.39
CA PRO A 7 -6.40 5.62 -10.74
C PRO A 7 -6.72 4.20 -10.25
N VAL A 8 -6.21 3.18 -10.95
CA VAL A 8 -6.42 1.78 -10.58
C VAL A 8 -5.62 1.41 -9.32
N LEU A 9 -4.36 1.85 -9.24
CA LEU A 9 -3.51 1.65 -8.07
C LEU A 9 -4.08 2.35 -6.83
N ILE A 10 -4.53 3.60 -6.98
CA ILE A 10 -5.20 4.36 -5.90
C ILE A 10 -6.44 3.61 -5.39
N ARG A 11 -7.28 3.11 -6.29
CA ARG A 11 -8.47 2.33 -5.92
C ARG A 11 -8.10 1.05 -5.19
N GLY A 12 -7.11 0.30 -5.68
CA GLY A 12 -6.65 -0.95 -5.08
C GLY A 12 -6.13 -0.76 -3.66
N LEU A 13 -5.32 0.27 -3.42
CA LEU A 13 -4.83 0.62 -2.08
C LEU A 13 -5.95 1.06 -1.15
N GLY A 14 -6.94 1.82 -1.65
CA GLY A 14 -8.14 2.18 -0.87
C GLY A 14 -8.96 0.96 -0.45
N ILE A 15 -9.16 -0.01 -1.35
CA ILE A 15 -9.84 -1.27 -1.02
C ILE A 15 -9.06 -2.05 0.03
N MET A 16 -7.73 -2.08 -0.07
CA MET A 16 -6.89 -2.76 0.92
C MET A 16 -6.98 -2.13 2.31
N SER A 17 -7.02 -0.79 2.40
CA SER A 17 -7.26 -0.08 3.66
C SER A 17 -8.59 -0.52 4.31
N HIS A 18 -9.65 -0.65 3.51
CA HIS A 18 -10.94 -1.18 3.99
C HIS A 18 -10.88 -2.65 4.43
N TYR A 19 -10.01 -3.48 3.85
CA TYR A 19 -9.80 -4.83 4.35
C TYR A 19 -9.09 -4.83 5.70
N LEU A 20 -8.16 -3.92 5.94
CA LEU A 20 -7.52 -3.76 7.24
C LEU A 20 -8.51 -3.32 8.33
N ASP A 21 -9.47 -2.46 8.01
CA ASP A 21 -10.58 -2.11 8.92
C ASP A 21 -11.36 -3.35 9.35
N LYS A 22 -11.67 -4.25 8.39
CA LYS A 22 -12.38 -5.50 8.68
C LYS A 22 -11.54 -6.47 9.50
N VAL A 23 -10.22 -6.52 9.26
CA VAL A 23 -9.30 -7.32 10.07
C VAL A 23 -9.28 -6.81 11.51
N ALA A 24 -9.26 -5.48 11.71
CA ALA A 24 -9.34 -4.87 13.04
C ALA A 24 -10.67 -5.21 13.74
N ALA A 25 -11.80 -5.08 13.03
CA ALA A 25 -13.11 -5.43 13.57
C ALA A 25 -13.20 -6.92 13.95
N TYR A 26 -12.72 -7.82 13.07
CA TYR A 26 -12.69 -9.25 13.34
C TYR A 26 -11.81 -9.61 14.56
N ALA A 27 -10.65 -8.95 14.68
CA ALA A 27 -9.77 -9.12 15.84
C ALA A 27 -10.48 -8.74 17.15
N ALA A 28 -11.21 -7.62 17.14
CA ALA A 28 -11.98 -7.16 18.29
C ALA A 28 -13.13 -8.12 18.64
N GLU A 29 -13.91 -8.58 17.66
CA GLU A 29 -15.02 -9.50 17.87
C GLU A 29 -14.58 -10.86 18.43
N LYS A 30 -13.42 -11.35 18.00
CA LYS A 30 -12.90 -12.66 18.39
C LYS A 30 -11.91 -12.63 19.54
N ASN A 31 -11.63 -11.45 20.11
CA ASN A 31 -10.58 -11.24 21.12
C ASN A 31 -9.21 -11.79 20.68
N ILE A 32 -8.90 -11.64 19.39
CA ILE A 32 -7.62 -12.07 18.82
C ILE A 32 -6.66 -10.86 18.87
N PRO A 33 -5.41 -11.03 19.34
CA PRO A 33 -4.43 -9.96 19.25
C PRO A 33 -4.18 -9.61 17.78
N GLN A 34 -4.22 -8.32 17.43
CA GLN A 34 -4.01 -7.85 16.05
C GLN A 34 -2.66 -8.32 15.49
N SER A 35 -1.65 -8.45 16.34
CA SER A 35 -0.33 -8.98 15.98
C SER A 35 -0.38 -10.41 15.41
N VAL A 36 -1.32 -11.25 15.84
CA VAL A 36 -1.50 -12.61 15.32
C VAL A 36 -1.97 -12.56 13.87
N LEU A 37 -2.92 -11.68 13.55
CA LEU A 37 -3.43 -11.54 12.19
C LEU A 37 -2.38 -10.87 11.28
N LEU A 38 -1.66 -9.87 11.78
CA LEU A 38 -0.59 -9.21 11.04
C LEU A 38 0.58 -10.14 10.71
N GLN A 39 0.91 -11.07 11.60
CA GLN A 39 1.97 -12.06 11.41
C GLN A 39 1.49 -13.34 10.70
N SER A 40 0.19 -13.44 10.41
CA SER A 40 -0.37 -14.61 9.74
C SER A 40 0.14 -14.74 8.30
N ARG A 41 0.31 -15.99 7.86
CA ARG A 41 0.85 -16.37 6.55
C ARG A 41 -0.03 -17.46 5.93
N LEU A 42 -0.14 -17.45 4.61
CA LEU A 42 -0.84 -18.50 3.86
C LEU A 42 0.01 -19.76 3.69
N ALA A 43 1.33 -19.59 3.55
CA ALA A 43 2.32 -20.65 3.44
C ALA A 43 3.59 -20.28 4.23
N PRO A 44 4.38 -21.25 4.71
CA PRO A 44 5.52 -21.00 5.59
C PRO A 44 6.65 -20.18 4.95
N ASP A 45 6.73 -20.17 3.61
CA ASP A 45 7.72 -19.43 2.82
C ASP A 45 7.25 -18.04 2.37
N MET A 46 5.99 -17.68 2.64
CA MET A 46 5.43 -16.38 2.24
C MET A 46 5.67 -15.29 3.27
N LEU A 47 5.67 -14.02 2.82
CA LEU A 47 5.63 -12.86 3.69
C LEU A 47 4.34 -12.84 4.53
N PRO A 48 4.40 -12.36 5.78
CA PRO A 48 3.20 -12.17 6.60
C PRO A 48 2.32 -11.07 6.02
N LEU A 49 1.06 -10.99 6.46
CA LEU A 49 0.11 -9.99 5.99
C LEU A 49 0.68 -8.56 6.02
N ALA A 50 1.40 -8.19 7.09
CA ALA A 50 2.08 -6.90 7.19
C ALA A 50 3.06 -6.66 6.01
N GLY A 51 3.92 -7.64 5.71
CA GLY A 51 4.88 -7.56 4.61
C GLY A 51 4.22 -7.54 3.22
N GLN A 52 3.06 -8.19 3.06
CA GLN A 52 2.30 -8.13 1.81
C GLN A 52 1.72 -6.73 1.56
N VAL A 53 1.21 -6.06 2.61
CA VAL A 53 0.67 -4.69 2.53
C VAL A 53 1.77 -3.68 2.22
N GLN A 54 2.93 -3.80 2.87
CA GLN A 54 4.13 -3.00 2.58
C GLN A 54 4.53 -3.17 1.10
N ARG A 55 4.69 -4.43 0.64
CA ARG A 55 5.10 -4.72 -0.73
C ARG A 55 4.12 -4.20 -1.78
N ALA A 56 2.83 -4.24 -1.51
CA ALA A 56 1.81 -3.70 -2.40
C ALA A 56 1.88 -2.17 -2.48
N SER A 57 2.11 -1.50 -1.35
CA SER A 57 2.30 -0.05 -1.29
C SER A 57 3.57 0.38 -2.04
N ASP A 58 4.67 -0.35 -1.87
CA ASP A 58 5.92 -0.12 -2.59
C ASP A 58 5.81 -0.35 -4.09
N ASN A 59 5.10 -1.40 -4.51
CA ASN A 59 4.85 -1.63 -5.93
C ASN A 59 4.07 -0.49 -6.56
N ALA A 60 3.09 0.08 -5.85
CA ALA A 60 2.34 1.24 -6.33
C ALA A 60 3.22 2.50 -6.42
N LYS A 61 4.00 2.80 -5.37
CA LYS A 61 4.92 3.95 -5.31
C LYS A 61 6.03 3.85 -6.35
N GLY A 62 6.71 2.71 -6.40
CA GLY A 62 7.79 2.43 -7.35
C GLY A 62 7.29 2.37 -8.79
N GLY A 63 6.10 1.82 -9.04
CA GLY A 63 5.46 1.82 -10.35
C GLY A 63 5.16 3.24 -10.84
N ALA A 64 4.55 4.07 -9.98
CA ALA A 64 4.28 5.47 -10.30
C ALA A 64 5.56 6.29 -10.52
N ALA A 65 6.58 6.07 -9.69
CA ALA A 65 7.87 6.75 -9.79
C ALA A 65 8.62 6.40 -11.09
N ARG A 66 8.63 5.11 -11.47
CA ARG A 66 9.23 4.64 -12.73
C ARG A 66 8.53 5.25 -13.95
N LEU A 67 7.19 5.25 -13.95
CA LEU A 67 6.42 5.84 -15.04
C LEU A 67 6.60 7.37 -15.16
N ALA A 68 6.81 8.03 -14.03
CA ALA A 68 7.09 9.46 -13.99
C ALA A 68 8.59 9.80 -14.13
N ALA A 69 9.48 8.81 -14.27
CA ALA A 69 10.93 8.98 -14.28
C ALA A 69 11.47 9.86 -13.12
N ILE A 70 10.82 9.77 -11.94
CA ILE A 70 11.23 10.48 -10.73
C ILE A 70 11.83 9.50 -9.72
N ALA A 71 12.67 10.01 -8.82
CA ALA A 71 13.08 9.25 -7.64
C ALA A 71 11.83 8.93 -6.79
N GLY A 72 11.59 7.65 -6.56
CA GLY A 72 10.46 7.21 -5.74
C GLY A 72 10.66 7.61 -4.28
N PRO A 73 9.60 8.03 -3.57
CA PRO A 73 9.68 8.30 -2.15
C PRO A 73 10.02 7.01 -1.41
N ASN A 74 11.11 7.02 -0.64
CA ASN A 74 11.54 5.89 0.19
C ASN A 74 10.82 5.99 1.54
N PHE A 75 9.95 5.03 1.83
CA PHE A 75 9.31 4.90 3.13
C PHE A 75 9.99 3.72 3.84
N GLN A 76 10.46 3.93 5.06
CA GLN A 76 11.03 2.84 5.84
C GLN A 76 9.88 1.96 6.34
N ASP A 77 9.91 0.68 5.94
CA ASP A 77 8.90 -0.35 6.28
C ASP A 77 8.96 -0.78 7.77
N THR A 78 8.95 0.18 8.69
CA THR A 78 9.04 -0.06 10.15
C THR A 78 7.66 -0.23 10.81
N GLU A 79 6.60 -0.38 10.03
CA GLU A 79 5.23 -0.47 10.55
C GLU A 79 5.00 -1.77 11.32
N THR A 80 4.57 -1.64 12.57
CA THR A 80 4.28 -2.78 13.46
C THR A 80 2.80 -2.85 13.83
N THR A 81 2.03 -1.81 13.51
CA THR A 81 0.60 -1.68 13.84
C THR A 81 -0.27 -1.58 12.59
N LEU A 82 -1.56 -1.92 12.74
CA LEU A 82 -2.55 -1.79 11.65
C LEU A 82 -2.70 -0.35 11.18
N GLU A 83 -2.63 0.59 12.12
CA GLU A 83 -2.77 2.02 11.86
C GLU A 83 -1.61 2.56 11.02
N GLU A 84 -0.37 2.17 11.35
CA GLU A 84 0.81 2.51 10.55
C GLU A 84 0.74 1.90 9.15
N LEU A 85 0.28 0.65 9.02
CA LEU A 85 0.09 -0.01 7.72
C LEU A 85 -0.99 0.67 6.87
N GLN A 86 -2.08 1.13 7.49
CA GLN A 86 -3.10 1.92 6.81
C GLN A 86 -2.56 3.28 6.36
N GLU A 87 -1.75 3.93 7.19
CA GLU A 87 -1.12 5.21 6.85
C GLU A 87 -0.12 5.09 5.68
N SER A 88 0.56 3.94 5.56
CA SER A 88 1.46 3.63 4.45
C SER A 88 0.74 3.20 3.17
N ALA A 89 -0.46 2.60 3.29
CA ALA A 89 -1.34 2.27 2.17
C ALA A 89 -2.11 3.49 1.63
N GLN A 90 -2.32 4.53 2.45
CA GLN A 90 -3.03 5.72 2.01
C GLN A 90 -2.20 6.46 0.93
N PRO A 91 -2.80 6.79 -0.23
CA PRO A 91 -2.11 7.57 -1.25
C PRO A 91 -1.83 8.99 -0.74
N ARG A 92 -0.65 9.18 -0.14
CA ARG A 92 -0.15 10.50 0.25
C ARG A 92 0.33 11.20 -1.01
N CYS A 93 -0.52 12.06 -1.56
CA CYS A 93 -0.12 13.06 -2.55
C CYS A 93 0.75 14.14 -1.89
N GLY A 94 1.93 13.74 -1.37
CA GLY A 94 2.95 14.66 -0.89
C GLY A 94 3.66 15.32 -2.07
N GLY A 95 3.27 16.56 -2.38
CA GLY A 95 4.13 17.57 -3.00
C GLY A 95 4.95 17.18 -4.23
N ALA A 96 4.33 16.74 -5.33
CA ALA A 96 4.95 16.88 -6.65
C ALA A 96 3.87 17.09 -7.71
N ALA A 97 3.97 18.24 -8.38
CA ALA A 97 3.01 18.72 -9.35
C ALA A 97 2.73 17.70 -10.48
N ARG A 98 1.44 17.37 -10.65
CA ARG A 98 0.79 16.75 -11.83
C ARG A 98 1.57 15.62 -12.55
N PRO A 99 1.59 14.40 -11.97
CA PRO A 99 2.12 13.19 -12.63
C PRO A 99 1.49 12.89 -14.00
N ARG A 100 0.28 13.39 -14.28
CA ARG A 100 -0.42 13.20 -15.56
C ARG A 100 0.34 13.74 -16.77
N ARG A 101 1.03 14.88 -16.67
CA ARG A 101 1.79 15.46 -17.80
C ARG A 101 3.11 14.73 -18.08
N ILE A 102 3.69 14.09 -17.07
CA ILE A 102 4.98 13.43 -17.17
C ILE A 102 4.78 12.00 -17.71
N ILE A 103 3.84 11.27 -17.14
CA ILE A 103 3.56 9.87 -17.52
C ILE A 103 2.99 9.77 -18.95
N ASP A 104 2.34 10.81 -19.46
CA ASP A 104 1.76 10.81 -20.81
C ASP A 104 2.71 11.32 -21.91
N ARG A 105 3.90 11.85 -21.55
CA ARG A 105 4.95 12.24 -22.51
C ARG A 105 5.92 11.11 -22.86
N SER A 106 5.92 10.03 -22.07
CA SER A 106 6.84 8.89 -22.20
C SER A 106 6.20 7.71 -22.94
N ALA A 107 4.99 7.87 -23.48
CA ALA A 107 4.23 6.85 -24.20
C ALA A 107 4.14 7.20 -25.69
#